data_AF-A0A830FP61-F1
#
_entry.id   AF-A0A830FP61-F1
#
_cell.length_a   1.000
_cell.length_b   1.000
_cell.length_c   1.000
_cell.angle_alpha   90.00
_cell.angle_beta   90.00
_cell.angle_gamma   90.00
#
_symmetry.space_group_name_H-M   'P 1'
#
loop_
_entity.id
_entity.type
_entity.pdbx_description
1 polymer ?
#
loop_
_entity_poly.entity_id
_entity_poly.type
_entity_poly.pdbx_seq_one_letter_code
_entity_poly.pdbx_strand_id
1 'polypeptide(L)'
;MIYRLVLAVAVTTALVGATAPALSIARADAASGTMERQLDELETELTTLVETDDATANGDARRAVTIRLPVRTYTNAGVSQLQFAERAGVGIATWTVESRKQTERLVGTPIRTTAATDRLDEPGTHRLVFVLTRSNGQRILQVHRFKSEAAARHGHA
;
A
#
# COMPACT_ATOMS: atom_id res chain seq x y z
N MET A 1 -4.47 -11.17 52.78
CA MET A 1 -3.51 -11.24 51.65
C MET A 1 -4.20 -11.43 50.30
N ILE A 2 -5.25 -12.27 50.19
CA ILE A 2 -6.01 -12.55 48.95
C ILE A 2 -6.65 -11.29 48.33
N TYR A 3 -7.27 -10.39 49.12
CA TYR A 3 -7.89 -9.17 48.59
C TYR A 3 -6.93 -8.22 47.87
N ARG A 4 -5.66 -8.13 48.32
CA ARG A 4 -4.64 -7.31 47.65
C ARG A 4 -4.24 -7.89 46.29
N LEU A 5 -4.22 -9.22 46.17
CA LEU A 5 -3.90 -9.91 44.91
C LEU A 5 -5.03 -9.68 43.88
N VAL A 6 -6.29 -9.83 44.29
CA VAL A 6 -7.45 -9.62 43.41
C VAL A 6 -7.52 -8.18 42.93
N LEU A 7 -7.26 -7.20 43.81
CA LEU A 7 -7.24 -5.79 43.45
C LEU A 7 -6.12 -5.47 42.46
N ALA A 8 -4.92 -6.02 42.66
CA ALA A 8 -3.80 -5.84 41.75
C ALA A 8 -4.08 -6.42 40.35
N VAL A 9 -4.69 -7.62 40.28
CA VAL A 9 -5.08 -8.24 39.01
C VAL A 9 -6.17 -7.43 38.30
N ALA A 10 -7.18 -6.96 39.05
CA ALA A 10 -8.25 -6.12 38.50
C ALA A 10 -7.71 -4.79 37.95
N VAL A 11 -6.83 -4.12 38.69
CA VAL A 11 -6.21 -2.85 38.25
C VAL A 11 -5.32 -3.07 37.03
N THR A 12 -4.52 -4.14 36.99
CA THR A 12 -3.66 -4.46 35.84
C THR A 12 -4.51 -4.75 34.60
N THR A 13 -5.60 -5.52 34.76
CA THR A 13 -6.52 -5.84 33.65
C THR A 13 -7.26 -4.60 33.16
N ALA A 14 -7.69 -3.71 34.07
CA ALA A 14 -8.32 -2.44 33.72
C ALA A 14 -7.34 -1.51 32.97
N LEU A 15 -6.07 -1.45 33.39
CA LEU A 15 -5.03 -0.67 32.70
C LEU A 15 -4.71 -1.24 31.31
N VAL A 16 -4.59 -2.57 31.20
CA VAL A 16 -4.33 -3.25 29.91
C VAL A 16 -5.52 -3.10 28.96
N GLY A 17 -6.74 -3.22 29.47
CA GLY A 17 -7.97 -2.99 28.70
C GLY A 17 -8.11 -1.55 28.20
N ALA A 18 -7.66 -0.57 29.00
CA ALA A 18 -7.72 0.84 28.63
C ALA A 18 -6.60 1.28 27.65
N THR A 19 -5.45 0.62 27.66
CA THR A 19 -4.29 0.99 26.83
C THR A 19 -4.25 0.26 25.48
N ALA A 20 -4.90 -0.89 25.36
CA ALA A 20 -4.97 -1.66 24.13
C ALA A 20 -5.55 -0.87 22.92
N PRO A 21 -6.64 -0.07 23.06
CA PRO A 21 -7.19 0.69 21.94
C PRO A 21 -6.25 1.79 21.42
N ALA A 22 -5.60 2.52 22.34
CA ALA A 22 -4.68 3.61 21.97
C ALA A 22 -3.46 3.09 21.19
N LEU A 23 -2.94 1.92 21.57
CA LEU A 23 -1.83 1.29 20.88
C LEU A 23 -2.22 0.75 19.50
N SER A 24 -3.43 0.21 19.33
CA SER A 24 -3.95 -0.21 18.01
C SER A 24 -4.11 0.98 17.06
N ILE A 25 -4.62 2.11 17.55
CA ILE A 25 -4.75 3.34 16.75
C ILE A 25 -3.38 3.84 16.30
N ALA A 26 -2.42 3.97 17.22
CA ALA A 26 -1.07 4.42 16.89
C ALA A 26 -0.36 3.50 15.87
N ARG A 27 -0.57 2.19 15.98
CA ARG A 27 -0.02 1.20 15.03
C ARG A 27 -0.65 1.33 13.64
N ALA A 28 -1.96 1.58 13.58
CA ALA A 28 -2.68 1.79 12.33
C ALA A 28 -2.26 3.11 11.67
N ASP A 29 -2.09 4.17 12.45
CA ASP A 29 -1.64 5.48 11.94
C ASP A 29 -0.20 5.40 11.42
N ALA A 30 0.69 4.68 12.11
CA ALA A 30 2.05 4.45 11.62
C ALA A 30 2.09 3.66 10.28
N ALA A 31 1.17 2.71 10.09
CA ALA A 31 1.05 1.96 8.84
C ALA A 31 0.51 2.86 7.71
N SER A 32 -0.58 3.58 7.97
CA SER A 32 -1.21 4.50 7.02
C SER A 32 -0.25 5.61 6.61
N GLY A 33 0.39 6.30 7.56
CA GLY A 33 1.33 7.39 7.26
C GLY A 33 2.63 6.94 6.59
N THR A 34 2.97 5.64 6.63
CA THR A 34 4.05 5.09 5.78
C THR A 34 3.58 4.86 4.35
N MET A 35 2.31 4.46 4.19
CA MET A 35 1.71 4.18 2.89
C MET A 35 1.40 5.47 2.14
N GLU A 36 0.83 6.47 2.81
CA GLU A 36 0.57 7.82 2.29
C GLU A 36 1.84 8.44 1.68
N ARG A 37 2.95 8.47 2.44
CA ARG A 37 4.23 8.99 1.93
C ARG A 37 4.74 8.26 0.68
N GLN A 38 4.58 6.94 0.62
CA GLN A 38 4.99 6.18 -0.58
C GLN A 38 4.08 6.46 -1.78
N LEU A 39 2.79 6.70 -1.53
CA LEU A 39 1.83 7.02 -2.59
C LEU A 39 1.99 8.46 -3.07
N ASP A 40 2.34 9.42 -2.20
CA ASP A 40 2.72 10.78 -2.57
C ASP A 40 3.97 10.81 -3.49
N GLU A 41 4.98 10.03 -3.12
CA GLU A 41 6.19 9.86 -3.95
C GLU A 41 5.85 9.23 -5.30
N LEU A 42 4.98 8.21 -5.29
CA LEU A 42 4.48 7.56 -6.52
C LEU A 42 3.67 8.54 -7.38
N GLU A 43 2.76 9.33 -6.80
CA GLU A 43 2.00 10.36 -7.50
C GLU A 43 2.92 11.34 -8.20
N THR A 44 3.96 11.80 -7.50
CA THR A 44 4.94 12.73 -8.07
C THR A 44 5.69 12.10 -9.24
N GLU A 45 6.14 10.85 -9.11
CA GLU A 45 6.84 10.14 -10.18
C GLU A 45 5.94 9.87 -11.39
N LEU A 46 4.68 9.46 -11.17
CA LEU A 46 3.72 9.20 -12.23
C LEU A 46 3.26 10.47 -12.93
N THR A 47 3.07 11.56 -12.18
CA THR A 47 2.75 12.86 -12.75
C THR A 47 3.90 13.35 -13.61
N THR A 48 5.13 13.24 -13.11
CA THR A 48 6.33 13.55 -13.90
C THR A 48 6.35 12.73 -15.18
N LEU A 49 6.19 11.40 -15.11
CA LEU A 49 6.13 10.51 -16.29
C LEU A 49 5.06 10.96 -17.30
N VAL A 50 3.88 11.37 -16.84
CA VAL A 50 2.79 11.80 -17.72
C VAL A 50 3.03 13.17 -18.35
N GLU A 51 3.73 14.06 -17.64
CA GLU A 51 4.01 15.43 -18.08
C GLU A 51 5.25 15.51 -18.97
N THR A 52 6.30 14.74 -18.66
CA THR A 52 7.59 14.81 -19.35
C THR A 52 7.76 13.82 -20.48
N ASP A 53 7.13 12.64 -20.38
CA ASP A 53 7.32 11.58 -21.37
C ASP A 53 6.16 11.49 -22.36
N ASP A 54 6.51 11.19 -23.61
CA ASP A 54 5.51 11.00 -24.66
C ASP A 54 4.85 9.63 -24.56
N ALA A 55 3.51 9.64 -24.51
CA ALA A 55 2.71 8.43 -24.58
C ALA A 55 2.75 7.86 -26.02
N THR A 56 3.59 6.86 -26.23
CA THR A 56 3.68 6.13 -27.49
C THR A 56 2.71 4.93 -27.50
N ALA A 57 2.36 4.45 -28.69
CA ALA A 57 1.53 3.25 -28.84
C ALA A 57 2.25 1.98 -28.34
N ASN A 58 3.59 1.99 -28.34
CA ASN A 58 4.43 0.86 -27.94
C ASN A 58 4.77 0.87 -26.44
N GLY A 59 4.42 1.93 -25.69
CA GLY A 59 4.72 2.01 -24.27
C GLY A 59 6.22 2.22 -24.00
N ASP A 60 6.85 3.11 -24.75
CA ASP A 60 8.30 3.35 -24.63
C ASP A 60 8.63 4.07 -23.31
N ALA A 61 7.72 4.91 -22.84
CA ALA A 61 7.77 5.59 -21.55
C ALA A 61 7.38 4.63 -20.41
N ARG A 62 8.38 4.22 -19.62
CA ARG A 62 8.20 3.30 -18.49
C ARG A 62 8.91 3.79 -17.24
N ARG A 63 8.27 3.63 -16.09
CA ARG A 63 8.85 3.95 -14.77
C ARG A 63 8.74 2.73 -13.86
N ALA A 64 9.87 2.31 -13.31
CA ALA A 64 9.91 1.23 -12.32
C ALA A 64 9.94 1.83 -10.92
N VAL A 65 8.90 1.58 -10.14
CA VAL A 65 8.75 2.08 -8.76
C VAL A 65 8.75 0.91 -7.79
N THR A 66 9.40 1.10 -6.65
CA THR A 66 9.45 0.11 -5.59
C THR A 66 8.53 0.54 -4.47
N ILE A 67 7.47 -0.23 -4.23
CA ILE A 67 6.50 0.02 -3.16
C ILE A 67 6.73 -1.00 -2.05
N ARG A 68 6.72 -0.55 -0.80
CA ARG A 68 6.94 -1.40 0.35
C ARG A 68 5.70 -1.44 1.22
N LEU A 69 4.96 -2.54 1.13
CA LEU A 69 3.81 -2.80 2.00
C LEU A 69 4.32 -3.06 3.41
N PRO A 70 3.97 -2.21 4.40
CA PRO A 70 4.37 -2.39 5.78
C PRO A 70 3.97 -3.77 6.31
N VAL A 71 4.95 -4.48 6.89
CA VAL A 71 4.72 -5.75 7.58
C VAL A 71 4.12 -5.47 8.96
N ARG A 72 3.17 -6.31 9.39
CA ARG A 72 2.62 -6.25 10.74
C ARG A 72 3.72 -6.53 11.77
N THR A 73 3.94 -5.60 12.69
CA THR A 73 4.92 -5.70 13.78
C THR A 73 4.30 -5.21 15.10
N TYR A 74 5.07 -5.26 16.18
CA TYR A 74 4.61 -4.75 17.48
C TYR A 74 4.31 -3.24 17.49
N THR A 75 4.81 -2.48 16.52
CA THR A 75 4.60 -1.02 16.43
C THR A 75 3.89 -0.60 15.14
N ASN A 76 3.54 -1.54 14.27
CA ASN A 76 2.90 -1.25 12.98
C ASN A 76 1.80 -2.28 12.69
N ALA A 77 0.60 -1.80 12.37
CA ALA A 77 -0.56 -2.65 12.05
C ALA A 77 -0.35 -3.50 10.78
N GLY A 78 0.55 -3.06 9.91
CA GLY A 78 0.76 -3.63 8.58
C GLY A 78 -0.32 -3.22 7.59
N VAL A 79 -0.01 -3.34 6.31
CA VAL A 79 -0.99 -3.20 5.22
C VAL A 79 -1.33 -4.60 4.73
N SER A 80 -2.61 -4.94 4.76
CA SER A 80 -3.10 -6.26 4.34
C SER A 80 -3.45 -6.33 2.86
N GLN A 81 -3.70 -5.18 2.22
CA GLN A 81 -4.07 -5.12 0.82
C GLN A 81 -3.74 -3.73 0.24
N LEU A 82 -3.17 -3.68 -0.96
CA LEU A 82 -3.06 -2.50 -1.81
C LEU A 82 -3.62 -2.82 -3.20
N GLN A 83 -4.41 -1.91 -3.77
CA GLN A 83 -5.05 -2.07 -5.07
C GLN A 83 -4.96 -0.76 -5.87
N PHE A 84 -4.68 -0.89 -7.16
CA PHE A 84 -4.75 0.22 -8.11
C PHE A 84 -5.98 0.05 -9.01
N ALA A 85 -6.71 1.13 -9.22
CA ALA A 85 -7.89 1.14 -10.07
C ALA A 85 -8.05 2.48 -10.79
N GLU A 86 -8.90 2.48 -11.81
CA GLU A 86 -9.42 3.70 -12.42
C GLU A 86 -10.75 4.09 -11.74
N ARG A 87 -10.91 5.37 -11.43
CA ARG A 87 -12.19 5.94 -11.02
C ARG A 87 -12.39 7.30 -11.69
N ALA A 88 -13.47 7.43 -12.47
CA ALA A 88 -13.81 8.66 -13.19
C ALA A 88 -12.66 9.20 -14.07
N GLY A 89 -11.93 8.30 -14.76
CA GLY A 89 -10.79 8.67 -15.62
C GLY A 89 -9.50 9.00 -14.88
N VAL A 90 -9.45 8.81 -13.56
CA VAL A 90 -8.31 9.12 -12.69
C VAL A 90 -7.77 7.81 -12.10
N GLY A 91 -6.46 7.71 -11.95
CA GLY A 91 -5.80 6.62 -11.23
C GLY A 91 -5.96 6.79 -9.72
N ILE A 92 -6.50 5.78 -9.05
CA ILE A 92 -6.64 5.74 -7.60
C ILE A 92 -5.90 4.54 -6.99
N ALA A 93 -5.37 4.72 -5.79
CA ALA A 93 -4.87 3.65 -4.95
C ALA A 93 -5.82 3.44 -3.77
N THR A 94 -6.09 2.17 -3.43
CA THR A 94 -6.84 1.79 -2.24
C THR A 94 -6.02 0.82 -1.42
N TRP A 95 -5.84 1.09 -0.13
CA TRP A 95 -5.16 0.17 0.78
C TRP A 95 -5.99 -0.11 2.03
N THR A 96 -5.66 -1.21 2.72
CA THR A 96 -6.36 -1.61 3.95
C THR A 96 -5.37 -1.81 5.10
N VAL A 97 -5.68 -1.21 6.26
CA VAL A 97 -4.94 -1.33 7.52
C VAL A 97 -5.93 -1.74 8.62
N GLU A 98 -5.71 -2.87 9.29
CA GLU A 98 -6.62 -3.37 10.36
C GLU A 98 -8.12 -3.27 10.00
N SER A 99 -8.46 -3.71 8.78
CA SER A 99 -9.82 -3.68 8.20
C SER A 99 -10.39 -2.29 7.86
N ARG A 100 -9.60 -1.22 8.00
CA ARG A 100 -9.94 0.13 7.54
C ARG A 100 -9.40 0.35 6.14
N LYS A 101 -10.29 0.67 5.21
CA LYS A 101 -9.93 1.01 3.83
C LYS A 101 -9.62 2.50 3.73
N GLN A 102 -8.53 2.82 3.07
CA GLN A 102 -8.12 4.16 2.70
C GLN A 102 -8.03 4.23 1.18
N THR A 103 -8.45 5.36 0.60
CA THR A 103 -8.44 5.57 -0.86
C THR A 103 -7.84 6.93 -1.15
N GLU A 104 -6.88 6.95 -2.06
CA GLU A 104 -6.15 8.14 -2.47
C GLU A 104 -6.11 8.26 -3.99
N ARG A 105 -6.08 9.50 -4.45
CA ARG A 105 -5.91 9.83 -5.86
C ARG A 105 -4.42 9.86 -6.15
N LEU A 106 -3.99 9.14 -7.19
CA LEU A 106 -2.58 9.10 -7.58
C LEU A 106 -2.26 10.04 -8.73
N VAL A 107 -3.04 10.01 -9.79
CA VAL A 107 -2.70 10.74 -11.01
C VAL A 107 -3.94 10.98 -11.85
N GLY A 108 -4.00 12.14 -12.52
CA GLY A 108 -5.10 12.51 -13.42
C GLY A 108 -5.24 11.63 -14.67
N THR A 109 -4.46 10.57 -14.79
CA THR A 109 -4.46 9.61 -15.91
C THR A 109 -5.03 8.27 -15.43
N PRO A 110 -5.90 7.61 -16.20
CA PRO A 110 -6.46 6.33 -15.79
C PRO A 110 -5.37 5.26 -15.66
N ILE A 111 -5.42 4.49 -14.57
CA ILE A 111 -4.53 3.36 -14.32
C ILE A 111 -5.26 2.06 -14.67
N ARG A 112 -4.67 1.27 -15.57
CA ARG A 112 -5.12 -0.08 -15.92
C ARG A 112 -4.21 -1.11 -15.27
N THR A 113 -4.83 -2.03 -14.55
CA THR A 113 -4.17 -3.19 -13.95
C THR A 113 -4.51 -4.44 -14.75
N THR A 114 -3.58 -5.39 -14.73
CA THR A 114 -3.81 -6.80 -15.10
C THR A 114 -4.25 -7.60 -13.87
N ALA A 115 -4.80 -8.81 -14.07
CA ALA A 115 -5.18 -9.73 -12.98
C ALA A 115 -4.02 -10.12 -12.04
N ALA A 116 -2.76 -9.84 -12.41
CA ALA A 116 -1.58 -10.09 -11.57
C ALA A 116 -1.13 -8.85 -10.77
N THR A 117 -1.77 -7.69 -10.99
CA THR A 117 -1.36 -6.36 -10.51
C THR A 117 -2.53 -5.54 -9.96
N ASP A 118 -3.74 -6.10 -10.02
CA ASP A 118 -4.95 -5.47 -9.50
C ASP A 118 -4.91 -5.38 -7.97
N ARG A 119 -4.17 -6.29 -7.32
CA ARG A 119 -4.14 -6.43 -5.88
C ARG A 119 -2.81 -6.99 -5.38
N LEU A 120 -2.24 -6.33 -4.38
CA LEU A 120 -1.05 -6.74 -3.63
C LEU A 120 -1.48 -7.05 -2.19
N ASP A 121 -1.47 -8.34 -1.84
CA ASP A 121 -1.85 -8.81 -0.50
C ASP A 121 -0.66 -9.20 0.37
N GLU A 122 0.47 -9.46 -0.28
CA GLU A 122 1.68 -9.91 0.39
C GLU A 122 2.38 -8.69 0.99
N PRO A 123 2.65 -8.64 2.30
CA PRO A 123 3.48 -7.59 2.85
C PRO A 123 4.92 -7.73 2.37
N GLY A 124 5.66 -6.62 2.30
CA GLY A 124 7.05 -6.59 1.81
C GLY A 124 7.25 -5.69 0.60
N THR A 125 8.39 -5.86 -0.06
CA THR A 125 8.81 -5.01 -1.18
C THR A 125 8.29 -5.55 -2.50
N HIS A 126 7.60 -4.71 -3.26
CA HIS A 126 7.05 -5.02 -4.57
C HIS A 126 7.58 -4.02 -5.59
N ARG A 127 8.08 -4.54 -6.71
CA ARG A 127 8.51 -3.71 -7.82
C ARG A 127 7.41 -3.66 -8.86
N LEU A 128 6.87 -2.46 -9.06
CA LEU A 128 5.86 -2.17 -10.06
C LEU A 128 6.48 -1.39 -11.21
N VAL A 129 6.04 -1.67 -12.42
CA VAL A 129 6.43 -0.93 -13.62
C VAL A 129 5.19 -0.33 -14.21
N PHE A 130 5.18 0.99 -14.26
CA PHE A 130 4.14 1.78 -14.88
C PHE A 130 4.59 2.10 -16.30
N VAL A 131 3.76 1.72 -17.26
CA VAL A 131 4.01 1.98 -18.68
C VAL A 131 2.96 2.95 -19.17
N LEU A 132 3.41 4.10 -19.68
CA LEU A 132 2.53 5.09 -20.26
C LEU A 132 2.27 4.71 -21.71
N THR A 133 1.01 4.38 -22.01
CA THR A 133 0.57 3.99 -23.34
C THR A 133 -0.51 4.95 -23.84
N ARG A 134 -0.62 5.08 -25.16
CA ARG A 134 -1.76 5.76 -25.78
C ARG A 134 -2.72 4.71 -26.34
N SER A 135 -3.95 4.70 -25.84
CA SER A 135 -5.03 3.83 -26.31
C SER A 135 -6.26 4.67 -26.63
N ASN A 136 -6.84 4.49 -27.82
CA ASN A 136 -7.99 5.26 -28.30
C ASN A 136 -7.80 6.79 -28.22
N GLY A 137 -6.57 7.28 -28.44
CA GLY A 137 -6.21 8.70 -28.32
C GLY A 137 -6.00 9.20 -26.88
N GLN A 138 -6.38 8.40 -25.88
CA GLN A 138 -6.21 8.72 -24.45
C GLN A 138 -4.91 8.16 -23.90
N ARG A 139 -4.28 8.88 -22.96
CA ARG A 139 -3.13 8.39 -22.20
C ARG A 139 -3.62 7.44 -21.11
N ILE A 140 -2.99 6.29 -20.97
CA ILE A 140 -3.32 5.26 -19.98
C ILE A 140 -2.03 4.74 -19.36
N LEU A 141 -2.01 4.62 -18.04
CA LEU A 141 -0.93 3.97 -17.30
C LEU A 141 -1.24 2.49 -17.09
N GLN A 142 -0.45 1.61 -17.67
CA GLN A 142 -0.54 0.17 -17.42
C GLN A 142 0.41 -0.23 -16.29
N VAL A 143 -0.09 -0.99 -15.32
CA VAL A 143 0.72 -1.53 -14.22
C VAL A 143 1.14 -2.95 -14.55
N HIS A 144 2.46 -3.19 -14.50
CA HIS A 144 3.07 -4.50 -14.58
C HIS A 144 3.82 -4.81 -13.29
N ARG A 145 3.64 -6.01 -12.74
CA ARG A 145 4.36 -6.45 -11.54
C ARG A 145 5.60 -7.23 -11.98
N PHE A 146 6.75 -6.85 -11.45
CA PHE A 146 7.89 -7.76 -11.43
C PHE A 146 7.75 -8.69 -10.22
N LYS A 147 7.96 -9.99 -10.45
CA LYS A 147 7.90 -11.06 -9.45
C LYS A 147 8.61 -10.59 -8.17
N SER A 148 7.85 -10.51 -7.08
CA SER A 148 8.30 -10.09 -5.76
C SER A 148 9.52 -10.91 -5.34
N GLU A 149 10.56 -10.24 -4.83
CA GLU A 149 11.77 -10.89 -4.29
C GLU A 149 11.52 -11.56 -2.91
N ALA A 150 10.25 -11.76 -2.53
CA ALA A 150 9.85 -12.31 -1.24
C ALA A 150 9.78 -13.84 -1.20
N ALA A 151 9.81 -14.54 -2.35
CA ALA A 151 9.66 -16.00 -2.41
C ALA A 151 10.98 -16.79 -2.36
N ALA A 152 12.15 -16.14 -2.28
CA ALA A 152 13.44 -16.83 -2.37
C ALA A 152 14.04 -17.29 -1.03
N ARG A 153 13.37 -17.06 0.11
CA ARG A 153 13.88 -17.51 1.42
C ARG A 153 12.78 -18.17 2.24
N HIS A 154 12.36 -19.38 1.88
CA HIS A 154 11.76 -20.39 2.79
C HIS A 154 11.84 -21.79 2.14
N GLY A 155 13.01 -22.11 1.57
CA GLY A 155 13.36 -23.47 1.16
C GLY A 155 14.84 -23.69 1.47
N HIS A 156 15.16 -24.81 2.11
CA HIS A 156 16.42 -25.18 2.80
C HIS A 156 16.45 -24.72 4.27
N ALA A 157 16.54 -25.58 5.28
CA ALA A 157 16.80 -27.02 5.34
C ALA A 157 16.14 -27.60 6.60
#